data_AF-A0A1M5SBY7-F1
#
_entry.id   AF-A0A1M5SBY7-F1
#
_cell.length_a   1.000
_cell.length_b   1.000
_cell.length_c   1.000
_cell.angle_alpha   90.00
_cell.angle_beta   90.00
_cell.angle_gamma   90.00
#
_symmetry.space_group_name_H-M   'P 1'
#
loop_
_entity.id
_entity.type
_entity.pdbx_description
1 polymer ?
#
loop_
_entity_poly.entity_id
_entity_poly.type
_entity_poly.pdbx_seq_one_letter_code
_entity_poly.pdbx_strand_id
1 'polypeptide(L)'
;MNSLSLKSLIIIPVGVGLIFTMLINGWTLLTGGDTTHLEYLNYYNRTNVDQYPSYYTILLYLTAVLQLIASVFLAIALIEREFLADKNAKFFKWGIFFSILSVVLYGFMVRLLSNHGASATMYFYVGVLYFCLWYIEQNDNNLNHKIFTRIKILPIYFTIFYTMGFPGWQKIVNSTEVMGGYIKLFSNSFLSKIPGGIEPFIYFLGILEISVPILLILSLIKKEFLLNIPTQFLDWSIFISVCTFVMLSLGLGVVLNYPGSTNLIFYAVFTMGLYSYICTSKRAIKTCSL
;
A
#
# COMPACT_ATOMS: atom_id res chain seq x y z
N MET A 1 35.96 15.01 -14.35
CA MET A 1 34.94 15.21 -13.30
C MET A 1 33.68 14.50 -13.76
N ASN A 2 33.35 13.36 -13.14
CA ASN A 2 32.17 12.58 -13.50
C ASN A 2 30.93 13.42 -13.23
N SER A 3 30.12 13.65 -14.26
CA SER A 3 28.79 14.23 -14.10
C SER A 3 28.02 13.33 -13.15
N LEU A 4 27.80 13.79 -11.93
CA LEU A 4 26.73 13.27 -11.08
C LEU A 4 25.48 13.36 -11.94
N SER A 5 25.05 12.23 -12.50
CA SER A 5 23.90 12.22 -13.39
C SER A 5 22.71 12.76 -12.59
N LEU A 6 21.86 13.56 -13.23
CA LEU A 6 20.62 14.09 -12.63
C LEU A 6 19.84 13.01 -11.86
N LYS A 7 19.97 11.75 -12.31
CA LYS A 7 19.41 10.56 -11.66
C LYS A 7 19.87 10.37 -10.22
N SER A 8 21.18 10.46 -9.96
CA SER A 8 21.76 10.29 -8.62
C SER A 8 21.36 11.45 -7.69
N LEU A 9 21.13 12.65 -8.24
CA LEU A 9 20.68 13.82 -7.48
C LEU A 9 19.26 13.64 -6.92
N ILE A 10 18.40 12.86 -7.60
CA ILE A 10 17.02 12.59 -7.14
C ILE A 10 16.98 11.45 -6.11
N ILE A 11 17.77 10.38 -6.28
CA ILE A 11 17.72 9.20 -5.39
C ILE A 11 18.32 9.50 -4.02
N ILE A 12 19.39 10.29 -3.94
CA ILE A 12 20.11 10.54 -2.69
C ILE A 12 19.20 11.16 -1.62
N PRO A 13 18.46 12.26 -1.87
CA PRO A 13 17.54 12.83 -0.88
C PRO A 13 16.49 11.85 -0.40
N VAL A 14 15.94 11.02 -1.30
CA VAL A 14 14.95 9.98 -0.95
C VAL A 14 15.59 8.93 -0.04
N GLY A 15 16.77 8.43 -0.38
CA GLY A 15 17.50 7.45 0.42
C GLY A 15 17.85 8.00 1.82
N VAL A 16 18.37 9.22 1.90
CA VAL A 16 18.70 9.88 3.17
C VAL A 16 17.45 10.12 4.02
N GLY A 17 16.38 10.66 3.41
CA GLY A 17 15.11 10.86 4.10
C GLY A 17 14.54 9.57 4.66
N LEU A 18 14.60 8.47 3.90
CA LEU A 18 14.18 7.15 4.35
C LEU A 18 15.05 6.61 5.47
N ILE A 19 16.37 6.74 5.40
CA ILE A 19 17.28 6.30 6.49
C ILE A 19 16.88 6.95 7.80
N PHE A 20 16.78 8.28 7.84
CA PHE A 20 16.45 8.99 9.08
C PHE A 20 15.04 8.67 9.56
N THR A 21 14.05 8.70 8.67
CA THR A 21 12.65 8.42 9.04
C THR A 21 12.50 7.01 9.59
N MET A 22 13.07 6.01 8.93
CA MET A 22 12.98 4.60 9.35
C MET A 22 13.82 4.34 10.60
N LEU A 23 15.00 4.95 10.74
CA LEU A 23 15.83 4.81 11.93
C LEU A 23 15.15 5.39 13.17
N ILE A 24 14.65 6.63 13.08
CA ILE A 24 14.02 7.32 14.22
C ILE A 24 12.75 6.58 14.62
N ASN A 25 11.84 6.32 13.67
CA ASN A 25 10.58 5.63 13.98
C ASN A 25 10.83 4.20 14.50
N GLY A 26 11.75 3.47 13.87
CA GLY A 26 12.07 2.11 14.26
C GLY A 26 12.69 2.05 15.66
N TRP A 27 13.58 2.99 15.98
CA TRP A 27 14.17 3.08 17.32
C TRP A 27 13.12 3.45 18.36
N THR A 28 12.32 4.49 18.11
CA THR A 28 11.26 4.96 19.01
C THR A 28 10.24 3.85 19.32
N LEU A 29 9.82 3.07 18.32
CA LEU A 29 8.91 1.94 18.53
C LEU A 29 9.58 0.78 19.28
N LEU A 30 10.87 0.51 19.03
CA LEU A 30 11.55 -0.62 19.67
C LEU A 30 11.85 -0.36 21.15
N THR A 31 12.21 0.87 21.51
CA THR A 31 12.52 1.26 22.90
C THR A 31 11.33 1.84 23.65
N GLY A 32 10.24 2.12 22.94
CA GLY A 32 9.02 2.71 23.48
C GLY A 32 8.19 1.73 24.30
N GLY A 33 7.33 2.27 25.16
CA GLY A 33 6.30 1.52 25.87
C GLY A 33 4.91 1.76 25.26
N ASP A 34 3.86 1.36 25.98
CA ASP A 34 2.49 1.49 25.51
C ASP A 34 2.09 2.95 25.20
N THR A 35 2.60 3.91 25.96
CA THR A 35 2.36 5.34 25.72
C THR A 35 2.92 5.79 24.36
N THR A 36 4.17 5.44 24.07
CA THR A 36 4.84 5.75 22.80
C THR A 36 4.16 5.06 21.63
N HIS A 37 3.75 3.80 21.79
CA HIS A 37 3.00 3.06 20.78
C HIS A 37 1.65 3.71 20.47
N LEU A 38 0.95 4.17 21.51
CA LEU A 38 -0.32 4.85 21.37
C LEU A 38 -0.17 6.22 20.69
N GLU A 39 0.83 7.00 21.08
CA GLU A 39 1.20 8.24 20.39
C GLU A 39 1.52 7.97 18.91
N TYR A 40 2.28 6.91 18.63
CA TYR A 40 2.66 6.53 17.27
C TYR A 40 1.45 6.13 16.41
N LEU A 41 0.49 5.39 16.97
CA LEU A 41 -0.77 5.08 16.31
C LEU A 41 -1.62 6.35 16.08
N ASN A 42 -1.47 7.37 16.93
CA ASN A 42 -2.25 8.60 16.87
C ASN A 42 -1.67 9.70 15.97
N TYR A 43 -0.44 9.59 15.46
CA TYR A 43 0.17 10.62 14.61
C TYR A 43 -0.69 11.06 13.41
N TYR A 44 -1.41 10.11 12.82
CA TYR A 44 -2.26 10.34 11.66
C TYR A 44 -3.76 10.21 11.98
N ASN A 45 -4.11 10.10 13.27
CA ASN A 45 -5.48 9.92 13.72
C ASN A 45 -6.17 11.29 13.89
N ARG A 46 -7.38 11.40 13.34
CA ARG A 46 -8.27 12.54 13.68
C ARG A 46 -8.92 12.36 15.04
N THR A 47 -9.20 11.11 15.41
CA THR A 47 -9.76 10.70 16.69
C THR A 47 -8.74 9.83 17.39
N ASN A 48 -8.25 10.29 18.53
CA ASN A 48 -7.25 9.53 19.28
C ASN A 48 -7.81 8.18 19.69
N VAL A 49 -6.97 7.17 19.56
CA VAL A 49 -7.18 5.83 20.05
C VAL A 49 -6.60 5.81 21.46
N ASP A 50 -7.45 5.52 22.45
CA ASP A 50 -7.06 5.49 23.86
C ASP A 50 -6.49 4.14 24.30
N GLN A 51 -6.81 3.07 23.55
CA GLN A 51 -6.34 1.71 23.79
C GLN A 51 -6.27 0.92 22.48
N TYR A 52 -5.32 0.00 22.38
CA TYR A 52 -5.20 -0.91 21.24
C TYR A 52 -5.11 -2.37 21.74
N PRO A 53 -5.52 -3.36 20.91
CA PRO A 53 -5.42 -4.77 21.28
C PRO A 53 -3.97 -5.20 21.54
N SER A 54 -3.72 -6.05 22.53
CA SER A 54 -2.37 -6.48 22.93
C SER A 54 -1.51 -7.06 21.80
N TYR A 55 -2.12 -7.67 20.79
CA TYR A 55 -1.38 -8.19 19.63
C TYR A 55 -0.75 -7.09 18.76
N TYR A 56 -1.20 -5.83 18.85
CA TYR A 56 -0.58 -4.70 18.14
C TYR A 56 0.83 -4.44 18.63
N THR A 57 1.13 -4.70 19.90
CA THR A 57 2.49 -4.55 20.43
C THR A 57 3.48 -5.41 19.62
N ILE A 58 3.11 -6.65 19.29
CA ILE A 58 3.93 -7.54 18.45
C ILE A 58 4.08 -6.96 17.04
N LEU A 59 3.00 -6.45 16.45
CA LEU A 59 3.01 -5.87 15.10
C LEU A 59 3.82 -4.56 15.04
N LEU A 60 3.80 -3.75 16.10
CA LEU A 60 4.58 -2.53 16.24
C LEU A 60 6.07 -2.85 16.38
N TYR A 61 6.44 -3.84 17.20
CA TYR A 61 7.83 -4.31 17.26
C TYR A 61 8.30 -4.91 15.92
N LEU A 62 7.46 -5.67 15.23
CA LEU A 62 7.78 -6.17 13.90
C LEU A 62 7.98 -5.02 12.90
N THR A 63 7.11 -4.00 12.95
CA THR A 63 7.25 -2.78 12.15
C THR A 63 8.59 -2.09 12.47
N ALA A 64 8.93 -1.96 13.75
CA ALA A 64 10.17 -1.35 14.22
C ALA A 64 11.41 -2.07 13.67
N VAL A 65 11.45 -3.40 13.79
CA VAL A 65 12.54 -4.23 13.26
C VAL A 65 12.68 -4.05 11.75
N LEU A 66 11.58 -4.08 11.00
CA LEU A 66 11.61 -3.87 9.54
C LEU A 66 12.13 -2.47 9.16
N GLN A 67 11.76 -1.43 9.92
CA GLN A 67 12.27 -0.07 9.70
C GLN A 67 13.77 0.04 9.99
N LEU A 68 14.27 -0.57 11.08
CA LEU A 68 15.69 -0.59 11.39
C LEU A 68 16.51 -1.38 10.36
N ILE A 69 15.99 -2.51 9.87
CA ILE A 69 16.63 -3.25 8.76
C ILE A 69 16.66 -2.38 7.51
N ALA A 70 15.55 -1.71 7.17
CA ALA A 70 15.49 -0.82 6.02
C ALA A 70 16.54 0.30 6.10
N SER A 71 16.68 0.96 7.25
CA SER A 71 17.64 2.06 7.43
C SER A 71 19.08 1.58 7.30
N VAL A 72 19.43 0.41 7.87
CA VAL A 72 20.77 -0.19 7.75
C VAL A 72 21.08 -0.52 6.29
N PHE A 73 20.17 -1.18 5.58
CA PHE A 73 20.36 -1.52 4.16
C PHE A 73 20.54 -0.28 3.29
N LEU A 74 19.74 0.76 3.50
CA LEU A 74 19.87 2.02 2.78
C LEU A 74 21.17 2.76 3.12
N ALA A 75 21.61 2.73 4.38
CA ALA A 75 22.89 3.32 4.79
C ALA A 75 24.08 2.61 4.13
N ILE A 76 24.08 1.27 4.09
CA ILE A 76 25.09 0.49 3.36
C ILE A 76 25.07 0.87 1.87
N ALA A 77 23.88 0.95 1.26
CA ALA A 77 23.74 1.34 -0.14
C ALA A 77 24.31 2.74 -0.43
N LEU A 78 24.16 3.69 0.50
CA LEU A 78 24.77 5.02 0.38
C LEU A 78 26.30 4.97 0.51
N ILE A 79 26.83 4.21 1.47
CA ILE A 79 28.28 4.06 1.70
C ILE A 79 28.94 3.40 0.47
N GLU A 80 28.34 2.34 -0.06
CA GLU A 80 28.81 1.63 -1.26
C GLU A 80 28.54 2.41 -2.56
N ARG A 81 27.77 3.50 -2.47
CA ARG A 81 27.36 4.35 -3.59
C ARG A 81 26.60 3.56 -4.66
N GLU A 82 25.73 2.65 -4.25
CA GLU A 82 24.88 1.82 -5.13
C GLU A 82 23.90 2.64 -6.00
N PHE A 83 23.71 3.92 -5.69
CA PHE A 83 22.89 4.87 -6.45
C PHE A 83 23.60 5.48 -7.67
N LEU A 84 24.88 5.16 -7.89
CA LEU A 84 25.62 5.53 -9.09
C LEU A 84 25.32 4.55 -10.23
N ALA A 85 25.37 5.04 -11.47
CA ALA A 85 25.13 4.23 -12.66
C ALA A 85 26.06 3.00 -12.72
N ASP A 86 25.56 1.93 -13.33
CA ASP A 86 26.27 0.67 -13.59
C ASP A 86 26.69 -0.15 -12.35
N LYS A 87 26.20 0.19 -11.16
CA LYS A 87 26.34 -0.62 -9.96
C LYS A 87 25.10 -1.47 -9.68
N ASN A 88 25.33 -2.67 -9.15
CA ASN A 88 24.28 -3.53 -8.62
C ASN A 88 23.65 -2.86 -7.39
N ALA A 89 22.40 -2.41 -7.49
CA ALA A 89 21.72 -1.68 -6.42
C ALA A 89 21.05 -2.64 -5.42
N LYS A 90 21.79 -3.63 -4.95
CA LYS A 90 21.25 -4.74 -4.16
C LYS A 90 20.74 -4.25 -2.81
N PHE A 91 21.59 -3.60 -2.02
CA PHE A 91 21.21 -3.12 -0.69
C PHE A 91 20.13 -2.05 -0.78
N PHE A 92 20.18 -1.19 -1.80
CA PHE A 92 19.16 -0.19 -2.03
C PHE A 92 17.78 -0.83 -2.29
N LYS A 93 17.70 -1.82 -3.18
CA LYS A 93 16.45 -2.55 -3.48
C LYS A 93 15.86 -3.22 -2.24
N TRP A 94 16.70 -3.87 -1.45
CA TRP A 94 16.27 -4.51 -0.20
C TRP A 94 15.83 -3.48 0.86
N GLY A 95 16.54 -2.36 0.99
CA GLY A 95 16.17 -1.27 1.88
C GLY A 95 14.79 -0.67 1.56
N ILE A 96 14.51 -0.44 0.27
CA ILE A 96 13.18 0.00 -0.17
C ILE A 96 12.12 -1.08 0.07
N PHE A 97 12.43 -2.35 -0.17
CA PHE A 97 11.49 -3.45 0.08
C PHE A 97 11.12 -3.60 1.57
N PHE A 98 12.08 -3.51 2.48
CA PHE A 98 11.78 -3.53 3.92
C PHE A 98 11.03 -2.27 4.37
N SER A 99 11.30 -1.12 3.74
CA SER A 99 10.49 0.10 3.92
C SER A 99 9.04 -0.12 3.50
N ILE A 100 8.80 -0.77 2.35
CA ILE A 100 7.45 -1.11 1.89
C ILE A 100 6.77 -2.04 2.92
N LEU A 101 7.43 -3.13 3.32
CA LEU A 101 6.85 -4.07 4.27
C LEU A 101 6.43 -3.41 5.59
N SER A 102 7.28 -2.54 6.16
CA SER A 102 6.95 -1.84 7.40
C SER A 102 5.77 -0.88 7.25
N VAL A 103 5.72 -0.11 6.15
CA VAL A 103 4.61 0.81 5.87
C VAL A 103 3.30 0.06 5.61
N VAL A 104 3.35 -1.07 4.90
CA VAL A 104 2.16 -1.91 4.65
C VAL A 104 1.63 -2.48 5.97
N LEU A 105 2.52 -2.95 6.86
CA LEU A 105 2.13 -3.49 8.16
C LEU A 105 1.50 -2.41 9.05
N TYR A 106 2.09 -1.21 9.07
CA TYR A 106 1.50 -0.07 9.78
C TYR A 106 0.16 0.35 9.18
N GLY A 107 0.06 0.40 7.84
CA GLY A 107 -1.18 0.67 7.10
C GLY A 107 -2.31 -0.30 7.45
N PHE A 108 -1.98 -1.58 7.65
CA PHE A 108 -2.92 -2.60 8.12
C PHE A 108 -3.40 -2.33 9.56
N MET A 109 -2.48 -2.01 10.49
CA MET A 109 -2.85 -1.69 11.88
C MET A 109 -3.79 -0.49 11.96
N VAL A 110 -3.45 0.63 11.31
CA VAL A 110 -4.30 1.82 11.34
C VAL A 110 -5.64 1.59 10.62
N ARG A 111 -5.69 0.68 9.63
CA ARG A 111 -6.94 0.26 8.98
C ARG A 111 -7.86 -0.48 9.93
N LEU A 112 -7.32 -1.41 10.72
CA LEU A 112 -8.09 -2.17 11.71
C LEU A 112 -8.62 -1.29 12.85
N LEU A 113 -7.94 -0.19 13.17
CA LEU A 113 -8.44 0.85 14.08
C LEU A 113 -9.49 1.77 13.43
N SER A 114 -9.95 1.44 12.22
CA SER A 114 -10.87 2.26 11.42
C SER A 114 -10.35 3.66 11.09
N ASN A 115 -9.03 3.91 11.17
CA ASN A 115 -8.46 5.14 10.65
C ASN A 115 -8.21 5.04 9.14
N HIS A 116 -9.25 5.35 8.38
CA HIS A 116 -9.21 5.38 6.92
C HIS A 116 -8.24 6.44 6.36
N GLY A 117 -8.03 7.56 7.07
CA GLY A 117 -7.13 8.64 6.66
C GLY A 117 -5.67 8.22 6.71
N ALA A 118 -5.21 7.70 7.85
CA ALA A 118 -3.85 7.17 7.97
C ALA A 118 -3.59 6.00 7.02
N SER A 119 -4.56 5.10 6.90
CA SER A 119 -4.47 3.96 5.98
C SER A 119 -4.29 4.43 4.52
N ALA A 120 -4.96 5.50 4.10
CA ALA A 120 -4.77 6.11 2.79
C ALA A 120 -3.37 6.69 2.59
N THR A 121 -2.87 7.44 3.57
CA THR A 121 -1.51 7.97 3.53
C THR A 121 -0.48 6.85 3.39
N MET A 122 -0.64 5.76 4.13
CA MET A 122 0.25 4.59 4.01
C MET A 122 0.13 3.91 2.65
N TYR A 123 -1.08 3.80 2.08
CA TYR A 123 -1.27 3.28 0.72
C TYR A 123 -0.51 4.12 -0.32
N PHE A 124 -0.63 5.45 -0.26
CA PHE A 124 0.07 6.36 -1.19
C PHE A 124 1.59 6.29 -0.99
N TYR A 125 2.04 6.20 0.26
CA TYR A 125 3.45 6.04 0.57
C TYR A 125 4.01 4.73 -0.04
N VAL A 126 3.29 3.62 0.09
CA VAL A 126 3.66 2.35 -0.58
C VAL A 126 3.77 2.53 -2.09
N GLY A 127 2.82 3.24 -2.70
CA GLY A 127 2.85 3.56 -4.12
C GLY A 127 4.10 4.36 -4.55
N VAL A 128 4.48 5.38 -3.78
CA VAL A 128 5.72 6.16 -4.00
C VAL A 128 6.96 5.28 -3.84
N LEU A 129 7.00 4.40 -2.83
CA LEU A 129 8.12 3.48 -2.63
C LEU A 129 8.26 2.48 -3.78
N TYR A 130 7.14 1.96 -4.31
CA TYR A 130 7.17 1.12 -5.51
C TYR A 130 7.62 1.89 -6.77
N PHE A 131 7.24 3.16 -6.90
CA PHE A 131 7.78 4.00 -7.97
C PHE A 131 9.29 4.20 -7.83
N CYS A 132 9.79 4.43 -6.60
CA CYS A 132 11.23 4.51 -6.35
C CYS A 132 11.92 3.18 -6.69
N LEU A 133 11.34 2.06 -6.26
CA LEU A 133 11.88 0.72 -6.56
C LEU A 133 11.93 0.45 -8.06
N TRP A 134 10.84 0.75 -8.78
CA TRP A 134 10.79 0.69 -10.24
C TRP A 134 11.92 1.50 -10.87
N TYR A 135 12.11 2.75 -10.44
CA TYR A 135 13.13 3.63 -10.97
C TYR A 135 14.55 3.07 -10.76
N ILE A 136 14.82 2.47 -9.60
CA ILE A 136 16.11 1.83 -9.30
C ILE A 136 16.31 0.60 -10.18
N GLU A 137 15.29 -0.24 -10.33
CA GLU A 137 15.34 -1.45 -11.15
C GLU A 137 15.57 -1.16 -12.63
N GLN A 138 15.02 -0.07 -13.17
CA GLN A 138 15.25 0.34 -14.56
C GLN A 138 16.71 0.78 -14.82
N ASN A 139 17.45 1.15 -13.77
CA ASN A 139 18.84 1.58 -13.89
C ASN A 139 19.85 0.49 -13.51
N ASP A 140 19.39 -0.69 -13.05
CA ASP A 140 20.27 -1.80 -12.67
C ASP A 140 20.44 -2.78 -13.84
N ASN A 141 21.67 -2.95 -14.30
CA ASN A 141 22.02 -3.89 -15.38
C ASN A 141 21.96 -5.36 -14.94
N ASN A 142 21.79 -5.65 -13.64
CA ASN A 142 21.90 -7.00 -13.08
C ASN A 142 20.59 -7.47 -12.43
N LEU A 143 19.81 -8.26 -13.19
CA LEU A 143 18.53 -8.84 -12.78
C LEU A 143 18.66 -10.11 -11.90
N ASN A 144 19.87 -10.48 -11.45
CA ASN A 144 20.17 -11.80 -10.87
C ASN A 144 19.61 -12.10 -9.45
N HIS A 145 18.77 -11.25 -8.86
CA HIS A 145 18.24 -11.48 -7.51
C HIS A 145 16.97 -12.33 -7.51
N LYS A 146 17.11 -13.64 -7.78
CA LYS A 146 15.99 -14.60 -7.90
C LYS A 146 14.98 -14.54 -6.74
N ILE A 147 15.44 -14.37 -5.50
CA ILE A 147 14.55 -14.30 -4.32
C ILE A 147 13.75 -13.00 -4.33
N PHE A 148 14.44 -11.87 -4.52
CA PHE A 148 13.82 -10.54 -4.54
C PHE A 148 12.69 -10.47 -5.57
N THR A 149 12.97 -10.91 -6.80
CA THR A 149 12.01 -10.94 -7.90
C THR A 149 10.74 -11.74 -7.58
N ARG A 150 10.84 -12.79 -6.74
CA ARG A 150 9.71 -13.64 -6.35
C ARG A 150 8.85 -13.04 -5.25
N ILE A 151 9.41 -12.21 -4.37
CA ILE A 151 8.69 -11.72 -3.18
C ILE A 151 8.28 -10.25 -3.28
N LYS A 152 8.92 -9.46 -4.18
CA LYS A 152 8.77 -8.01 -4.22
C LYS A 152 7.35 -7.51 -4.49
N ILE A 153 6.44 -8.34 -5.00
CA ILE A 153 5.04 -7.96 -5.23
C ILE A 153 4.07 -8.45 -4.15
N LEU A 154 4.49 -9.30 -3.22
CA LEU A 154 3.64 -9.74 -2.11
C LEU A 154 3.09 -8.58 -1.25
N PRO A 155 3.84 -7.50 -0.97
CA PRO A 155 3.28 -6.36 -0.25
C PRO A 155 2.12 -5.69 -0.99
N ILE A 156 2.09 -5.70 -2.33
CA ILE A 156 0.95 -5.19 -3.12
C ILE A 156 -0.31 -6.00 -2.82
N TYR A 157 -0.20 -7.33 -2.79
CA TYR A 157 -1.33 -8.22 -2.45
C TYR A 157 -1.88 -7.85 -1.09
N PHE A 158 -1.01 -7.76 -0.08
CA PHE A 158 -1.45 -7.48 1.27
C PHE A 158 -2.07 -6.08 1.41
N THR A 159 -1.49 -5.07 0.73
CA THR A 159 -2.01 -3.70 0.70
C THR A 159 -3.41 -3.64 0.11
N ILE A 160 -3.62 -4.22 -1.07
CA ILE A 160 -4.93 -4.22 -1.73
C ILE A 160 -5.93 -5.06 -0.92
N PHE A 161 -5.47 -6.18 -0.34
CA PHE A 161 -6.29 -7.07 0.47
C PHE A 161 -6.95 -6.34 1.65
N TYR A 162 -6.19 -5.64 2.50
CA TYR A 162 -6.81 -4.95 3.64
C TYR A 162 -7.55 -3.67 3.21
N THR A 163 -7.14 -3.05 2.11
CA THR A 163 -7.78 -1.83 1.61
C THR A 163 -9.20 -2.12 1.15
N MET A 164 -9.41 -3.21 0.40
CA MET A 164 -10.73 -3.61 -0.10
C MET A 164 -11.48 -4.57 0.82
N GLY A 165 -10.79 -5.54 1.41
CA GLY A 165 -11.44 -6.60 2.18
C GLY A 165 -12.12 -6.11 3.46
N PHE A 166 -11.47 -5.24 4.24
CA PHE A 166 -12.03 -4.80 5.52
C PHE A 166 -13.31 -3.96 5.36
N PRO A 167 -13.36 -2.91 4.51
CA PRO A 167 -14.61 -2.19 4.26
C PRO A 167 -15.67 -3.04 3.59
N GLY A 168 -15.29 -3.91 2.65
CA GLY A 168 -16.23 -4.78 1.95
C GLY A 168 -16.94 -5.70 2.93
N TRP A 169 -16.18 -6.28 3.86
CA TRP A 169 -16.71 -7.10 4.94
C TRP A 169 -17.68 -6.32 5.83
N GLN A 170 -17.30 -5.12 6.25
CA GLN A 170 -18.14 -4.26 7.08
C GLN A 170 -19.47 -3.91 6.38
N LYS A 171 -19.46 -3.62 5.07
CA LYS A 171 -20.68 -3.33 4.29
C LYS A 171 -21.66 -4.51 4.22
N ILE A 172 -21.15 -5.74 4.22
CA ILE A 172 -21.99 -6.94 4.11
C ILE A 172 -22.47 -7.41 5.48
N VAL A 173 -21.59 -7.41 6.49
CA VAL A 173 -21.85 -8.07 7.79
C VAL A 173 -22.41 -7.12 8.84
N ASN A 174 -21.94 -5.87 8.87
CA ASN A 174 -22.44 -4.87 9.81
C ASN A 174 -23.42 -3.92 9.09
N SER A 175 -24.46 -4.50 8.49
CA SER A 175 -25.41 -3.75 7.68
C SER A 175 -26.15 -2.70 8.50
N THR A 176 -26.49 -2.92 9.77
CA THR A 176 -27.26 -1.96 10.57
C THR A 176 -26.50 -0.66 10.83
N GLU A 177 -25.26 -0.73 11.29
CA GLU A 177 -24.45 0.46 11.58
C GLU A 177 -23.93 1.13 10.31
N VAL A 178 -23.40 0.32 9.38
CA VAL A 178 -22.76 0.83 8.17
C VAL A 178 -23.82 1.35 7.18
N MET A 179 -24.90 0.61 6.95
CA MET A 179 -25.97 1.05 6.04
C MET A 179 -26.68 2.28 6.60
N GLY A 180 -26.99 2.30 7.90
CA GLY A 180 -27.60 3.48 8.55
C GLY A 180 -26.76 4.74 8.35
N GLY A 181 -25.43 4.62 8.47
CA GLY A 181 -24.48 5.69 8.17
C GLY A 181 -24.56 6.17 6.72
N TYR A 182 -24.56 5.25 5.76
CA TYR A 182 -24.68 5.62 4.33
C TYR A 182 -26.04 6.23 4.00
N ILE A 183 -27.15 5.67 4.50
CA ILE A 183 -28.50 6.21 4.23
C ILE A 183 -28.58 7.65 4.71
N LYS A 184 -28.05 7.93 5.90
CA LYS A 184 -27.97 9.29 6.44
C LYS A 184 -27.09 10.19 5.57
N LEU A 185 -25.92 9.71 5.15
CA LEU A 185 -24.97 10.44 4.32
C LEU A 185 -25.59 10.87 2.98
N PHE A 186 -26.37 10.00 2.35
CA PHE A 186 -26.99 10.25 1.05
C PHE A 186 -28.42 10.80 1.12
N SER A 187 -28.98 11.03 2.32
CA SER A 187 -30.38 11.41 2.53
C SER A 187 -30.82 12.61 1.67
N ASN A 188 -29.95 13.60 1.51
CA ASN A 188 -30.21 14.83 0.74
C ASN A 188 -29.79 14.75 -0.74
N SER A 189 -29.34 13.60 -1.23
CA SER A 189 -28.90 13.42 -2.62
C SER A 189 -30.05 12.99 -3.54
N PHE A 190 -29.82 13.01 -4.86
CA PHE A 190 -30.78 12.43 -5.79
C PHE A 190 -30.83 10.89 -5.69
N LEU A 191 -29.76 10.24 -5.22
CA LEU A 191 -29.68 8.79 -5.09
C LEU A 191 -30.64 8.24 -4.04
N SER A 192 -30.97 9.03 -3.00
CA SER A 192 -31.97 8.63 -2.00
C SER A 192 -33.41 8.61 -2.56
N LYS A 193 -33.64 9.27 -3.71
CA LYS A 193 -34.97 9.37 -4.35
C LYS A 193 -35.23 8.27 -5.38
N ILE A 194 -34.24 7.45 -5.70
CA ILE A 194 -34.37 6.33 -6.64
C ILE A 194 -35.18 5.20 -5.95
N PRO A 195 -36.00 4.42 -6.69
CA PRO A 195 -36.67 3.26 -6.13
C PRO A 195 -35.67 2.30 -5.45
N GLY A 196 -35.93 1.96 -4.19
CA GLY A 196 -35.00 1.15 -3.36
C GLY A 196 -33.89 1.96 -2.68
N GLY A 197 -33.82 3.27 -2.88
CA GLY A 197 -32.85 4.16 -2.25
C GLY A 197 -31.40 3.81 -2.61
N ILE A 198 -30.49 4.00 -1.65
CA ILE A 198 -29.06 3.78 -1.87
C ILE A 198 -28.59 2.36 -1.53
N GLU A 199 -29.37 1.58 -0.78
CA GLU A 199 -28.93 0.32 -0.19
C GLU A 199 -28.42 -0.70 -1.23
N PRO A 200 -29.09 -0.90 -2.40
CA PRO A 200 -28.61 -1.83 -3.42
C PRO A 200 -27.21 -1.48 -3.93
N PHE A 201 -26.90 -0.18 -4.05
CA PHE A 201 -25.59 0.28 -4.50
C PHE A 201 -24.49 0.01 -3.45
N ILE A 202 -24.81 0.18 -2.16
CA ILE A 202 -23.87 -0.10 -1.07
C ILE A 202 -23.58 -1.60 -0.97
N TYR A 203 -24.59 -2.47 -1.09
CA TYR A 203 -24.39 -3.91 -1.12
C TYR A 203 -23.60 -4.35 -2.34
N PHE A 204 -23.90 -3.80 -3.52
CA PHE A 204 -23.14 -4.07 -4.74
C PHE A 204 -21.66 -3.68 -4.57
N LEU A 205 -21.38 -2.51 -3.99
CA LEU A 205 -20.01 -2.09 -3.67
C LEU A 205 -19.35 -3.04 -2.67
N GLY A 206 -20.06 -3.49 -1.63
CA GLY A 206 -19.54 -4.47 -0.67
C GLY A 206 -19.14 -5.79 -1.35
N ILE A 207 -19.96 -6.28 -2.28
CA ILE A 207 -19.67 -7.50 -3.07
C ILE A 207 -18.42 -7.28 -3.94
N LEU A 208 -18.32 -6.14 -4.64
CA LEU A 208 -17.14 -5.83 -5.44
C LEU A 208 -15.87 -5.77 -4.57
N GLU A 209 -15.93 -5.08 -3.43
CA GLU A 209 -14.82 -4.97 -2.48
C GLU A 209 -14.39 -6.33 -1.92
N ILE A 210 -15.33 -7.25 -1.62
CA ILE A 210 -15.04 -8.61 -1.14
C ILE A 210 -14.56 -9.55 -2.26
N SER A 211 -14.96 -9.32 -3.51
CA SER A 211 -14.45 -10.11 -4.62
C SER A 211 -12.93 -9.95 -4.78
N VAL A 212 -12.40 -8.76 -4.48
CA VAL A 212 -10.96 -8.47 -4.57
C VAL A 212 -10.09 -9.37 -3.68
N PRO A 213 -10.27 -9.45 -2.34
CA PRO A 213 -9.48 -10.35 -1.50
C PRO A 213 -9.68 -11.82 -1.87
N ILE A 214 -10.87 -12.23 -2.33
CA ILE A 214 -11.09 -13.61 -2.83
C ILE A 214 -10.20 -13.88 -4.05
N LEU A 215 -10.20 -12.98 -5.03
CA LEU A 215 -9.34 -13.09 -6.21
C LEU A 215 -7.86 -13.07 -5.84
N LEU A 216 -7.44 -12.23 -4.89
CA LEU A 216 -6.07 -12.20 -4.39
C LEU A 216 -5.66 -13.51 -3.71
N ILE A 217 -6.56 -14.14 -2.93
CA ILE A 217 -6.31 -15.46 -2.33
C ILE A 217 -6.16 -16.52 -3.42
N LEU A 218 -7.06 -16.56 -4.40
CA LEU A 218 -6.97 -17.49 -5.53
C LEU A 218 -5.67 -17.30 -6.31
N SER A 219 -5.26 -16.04 -6.50
CA SER A 219 -4.01 -15.65 -7.13
C SER A 219 -2.78 -16.15 -6.34
N LEU A 220 -2.78 -16.03 -5.01
CA LEU A 220 -1.73 -16.57 -4.13
C LEU A 220 -1.65 -18.10 -4.21
N ILE A 221 -2.78 -18.80 -4.16
CA ILE A 221 -2.84 -20.27 -4.27
C ILE A 221 -2.27 -20.73 -5.61
N LYS A 222 -2.59 -20.02 -6.70
CA LYS A 222 -2.05 -20.29 -8.04
C LYS A 222 -0.62 -19.79 -8.23
N LYS A 223 -0.05 -19.08 -7.24
CA LYS A 223 1.30 -18.51 -7.27
C LYS A 223 1.51 -17.50 -8.41
N GLU A 224 0.48 -16.75 -8.78
CA GLU A 224 0.59 -15.72 -9.83
C GLU A 224 1.58 -14.61 -9.43
N PHE A 225 1.85 -14.44 -8.13
CA PHE A 225 2.87 -13.54 -7.62
C PHE A 225 4.30 -13.87 -8.07
N LEU A 226 4.55 -15.08 -8.59
CA LEU A 226 5.85 -15.43 -9.18
C LEU A 226 6.05 -14.80 -10.57
N LEU A 227 4.99 -14.26 -11.19
CA LEU A 227 4.99 -13.59 -12.50
C LEU A 227 5.46 -14.43 -13.71
N ASN A 228 5.82 -15.69 -13.51
CA ASN A 228 6.20 -16.65 -14.55
C ASN A 228 5.00 -17.26 -15.28
N ILE A 229 3.80 -17.10 -14.72
CA ILE A 229 2.54 -17.67 -15.24
C ILE A 229 1.56 -16.53 -15.59
N PRO A 230 0.46 -16.80 -16.31
CA PRO A 230 -0.63 -15.84 -16.45
C PRO A 230 -1.11 -15.33 -15.08
N THR A 231 -1.40 -14.03 -14.99
CA THR A 231 -1.73 -13.32 -13.74
C THR A 231 -3.22 -12.96 -13.72
N GLN A 232 -4.08 -13.89 -14.14
CA GLN A 232 -5.48 -13.59 -14.41
C GLN A 232 -6.22 -13.09 -13.17
N PHE A 233 -6.05 -13.77 -12.03
CA PHE A 233 -6.76 -13.40 -10.80
C PHE A 233 -6.21 -12.09 -10.21
N LEU A 234 -4.89 -11.89 -10.28
CA LEU A 234 -4.26 -10.62 -9.91
C LEU A 234 -4.77 -9.46 -10.80
N ASP A 235 -4.77 -9.64 -12.12
CA ASP A 235 -5.19 -8.60 -13.08
C ASP A 235 -6.66 -8.21 -12.84
N TRP A 236 -7.56 -9.19 -12.64
CA TRP A 236 -8.96 -8.93 -12.29
C TRP A 236 -9.12 -8.24 -10.93
N SER A 237 -8.36 -8.65 -9.91
CA SER A 237 -8.44 -8.04 -8.58
C SER A 237 -8.07 -6.55 -8.61
N ILE A 238 -7.05 -6.19 -9.41
CA ILE A 238 -6.60 -4.82 -9.61
C ILE A 238 -7.64 -4.04 -10.42
N PHE A 239 -8.15 -4.62 -11.51
CA PHE A 239 -9.18 -3.99 -12.33
C PHE A 239 -10.43 -3.64 -11.51
N ILE A 240 -10.98 -4.62 -10.78
CA ILE A 240 -12.14 -4.40 -9.90
C ILE A 240 -11.80 -3.36 -8.83
N SER A 241 -10.57 -3.36 -8.29
CA SER A 241 -10.16 -2.36 -7.32
C SER A 241 -10.25 -0.93 -7.87
N VAL A 242 -9.71 -0.71 -9.07
CA VAL A 242 -9.76 0.60 -9.75
C VAL A 242 -11.19 1.02 -10.04
N CYS A 243 -12.02 0.12 -10.58
CA CYS A 243 -13.44 0.40 -10.82
C CYS A 243 -14.18 0.78 -9.54
N THR A 244 -13.97 0.04 -8.45
CA THR A 244 -14.58 0.31 -7.14
C THR A 244 -14.16 1.66 -6.59
N PHE A 245 -12.87 2.03 -6.67
CA PHE A 245 -12.42 3.35 -6.23
C PHE A 245 -13.07 4.49 -7.02
N VAL A 246 -13.20 4.33 -8.34
CA VAL A 246 -13.90 5.32 -9.19
C VAL A 246 -15.38 5.41 -8.83
N MET A 247 -16.07 4.29 -8.62
CA MET A 247 -17.48 4.27 -8.20
C MET A 247 -17.68 4.95 -6.84
N LEU A 248 -16.83 4.64 -5.85
CA LEU A 248 -16.87 5.28 -4.55
C LEU A 248 -16.58 6.79 -4.66
N SER A 249 -15.65 7.19 -5.53
CA SER A 249 -15.30 8.59 -5.76
C SER A 249 -16.50 9.38 -6.28
N LEU A 250 -17.25 8.80 -7.22
CA LEU A 250 -18.50 9.37 -7.71
C LEU A 250 -19.54 9.48 -6.59
N GLY A 251 -19.70 8.43 -5.79
CA GLY A 251 -20.60 8.43 -4.64
C GLY A 251 -20.30 9.57 -3.65
N LEU A 252 -19.03 9.75 -3.28
CA LEU A 252 -18.62 10.86 -2.41
C LEU A 252 -18.77 12.24 -3.08
N GLY A 253 -18.60 12.32 -4.40
CA GLY A 253 -18.85 13.54 -5.16
C GLY A 253 -20.33 13.96 -5.13
N VAL A 254 -21.26 13.00 -5.21
CA VAL A 254 -22.71 13.26 -5.13
C VAL A 254 -23.12 13.89 -3.79
N VAL A 255 -22.43 13.53 -2.70
CA VAL A 255 -22.66 14.13 -1.37
C VAL A 255 -21.73 15.30 -1.06
N LEU A 256 -21.08 15.86 -2.09
CA LEU A 256 -20.18 17.02 -2.00
C LEU A 256 -18.97 16.82 -1.06
N ASN A 257 -18.59 15.56 -0.79
CA ASN A 257 -17.39 15.24 -0.03
C ASN A 257 -16.18 15.16 -0.96
N TYR A 258 -15.77 16.33 -1.49
CA TYR A 258 -14.66 16.44 -2.43
C TYR A 258 -13.32 15.93 -1.90
N PRO A 259 -12.91 16.18 -0.63
CA PRO A 259 -11.65 15.63 -0.11
C PRO A 259 -11.62 14.10 -0.12
N GLY A 260 -12.73 13.46 0.28
CA GLY A 260 -12.85 12.00 0.22
C GLY A 260 -12.87 11.47 -1.22
N SER A 261 -13.63 12.14 -2.10
CA SER A 261 -13.72 11.80 -3.52
C SER A 261 -12.36 11.85 -4.22
N THR A 262 -11.56 12.89 -3.97
CA THR A 262 -10.20 13.06 -4.51
C THR A 262 -9.26 11.97 -3.99
N ASN A 263 -9.32 11.62 -2.71
CA ASN A 263 -8.51 10.52 -2.16
C ASN A 263 -8.78 9.19 -2.89
N LEU A 264 -10.04 8.92 -3.25
CA LEU A 264 -10.41 7.71 -3.99
C LEU A 264 -9.87 7.71 -5.43
N ILE A 265 -9.81 8.87 -6.09
CA ILE A 265 -9.11 9.00 -7.37
C ILE A 265 -7.61 8.70 -7.19
N PHE A 266 -6.98 9.20 -6.13
CA PHE A 266 -5.58 8.85 -5.86
C PHE A 266 -5.40 7.35 -5.62
N TYR A 267 -6.30 6.70 -4.87
CA TYR A 267 -6.27 5.23 -4.75
C TYR A 267 -6.31 4.54 -6.12
N ALA A 268 -7.20 4.96 -7.02
CA ALA A 268 -7.28 4.42 -8.38
C ALA A 268 -5.98 4.63 -9.18
N VAL A 269 -5.42 5.85 -9.15
CA VAL A 269 -4.17 6.20 -9.85
C VAL A 269 -2.99 5.39 -9.32
N PHE A 270 -2.83 5.31 -8.00
CA PHE A 270 -1.75 4.55 -7.39
C PHE A 270 -1.92 3.04 -7.61
N THR A 271 -3.15 2.51 -7.61
CA THR A 271 -3.43 1.12 -7.98
C THR A 271 -2.98 0.82 -9.41
N MET A 272 -3.27 1.73 -10.35
CA MET A 272 -2.79 1.62 -11.73
C MET A 272 -1.26 1.73 -11.83
N GLY A 273 -0.63 2.57 -11.00
CA GLY A 273 0.84 2.63 -10.87
C GLY A 273 1.44 1.31 -10.42
N LEU A 274 0.86 0.68 -9.39
CA LEU A 274 1.25 -0.65 -8.91
C LEU A 274 1.05 -1.72 -10.00
N TYR A 275 -0.04 -1.64 -10.76
CA TYR A 275 -0.27 -2.53 -11.90
C TYR A 275 0.79 -2.37 -12.99
N SER A 276 1.13 -1.14 -13.36
CA SER A 276 2.22 -0.85 -14.30
C SER A 276 3.55 -1.45 -13.84
N TYR A 277 3.87 -1.33 -12.54
CA TYR A 277 5.04 -1.96 -11.95
C TYR A 277 5.03 -3.50 -12.05
N ILE A 278 3.87 -4.13 -11.83
CA ILE A 278 3.70 -5.59 -12.03
C ILE A 278 3.92 -5.96 -13.50
N CYS A 279 3.34 -5.22 -14.45
CA CYS A 279 3.49 -5.48 -15.87
C CYS A 279 4.94 -5.34 -16.35
N THR A 280 5.64 -4.30 -15.91
CA THR A 280 7.06 -4.09 -16.25
C THR A 280 7.94 -5.19 -15.67
N SER A 281 7.71 -5.59 -14.42
CA SER A 281 8.39 -6.72 -13.78
C SER A 281 8.17 -8.04 -14.53
N LYS A 282 6.93 -8.31 -14.95
CA LYS A 282 6.58 -9.50 -15.74
C LYS A 282 7.31 -9.53 -17.09
N ARG A 283 7.45 -8.38 -17.76
CA ARG A 283 8.20 -8.28 -19.02
C ARG A 283 9.69 -8.55 -18.80
N ALA A 284 10.30 -7.96 -17.77
CA ALA A 284 11.71 -8.16 -17.44
C ALA A 284 12.05 -9.64 -17.15
N ILE A 285 11.15 -10.36 -16.48
CA ILE A 285 11.32 -11.79 -16.20
C ILE A 285 11.31 -12.62 -17.48
N LYS A 286 10.37 -12.35 -18.39
CA LYS A 286 10.27 -13.08 -19.67
C LYS A 286 11.50 -12.89 -20.56
N THR A 287 12.09 -11.69 -20.57
CA THR A 287 13.30 -11.41 -21.34
C THR A 287 14.54 -12.12 -20.79
N CYS A 288 14.58 -12.46 -19.50
CA CYS A 288 15.70 -13.19 -18.90
C CYS A 288 15.56 -14.72 -18.97
N SER A 289 14.40 -15.25 -19.40
CA SER A 289 14.15 -16.69 -19.52
C SER A 289 14.36 -17.25 -20.94
N LEU A 290 14.67 -16.38 -21.90
CA LEU A 290 15.03 -16.71 -23.29
C LEU A 290 16.56 -16.69 -23.42
#